data_AF-A0A101Q394-F1
#
_entry.id   AF-A0A101Q394-F1
#
_cell.length_a   1.000
_cell.length_b   1.000
_cell.length_c   1.000
_cell.angle_alpha   90.00
_cell.angle_beta   90.00
_cell.angle_gamma   90.00
#
_symmetry.space_group_name_H-M   'P 1'
#
loop_
_entity.id
_entity.type
_entity.pdbx_description
1 polymer ?
#
loop_
_entity_poly.entity_id
_entity_poly.type
_entity_poly.pdbx_seq_one_letter_code
_entity_poly.pdbx_strand_id
1 'polypeptide(L)' 'MVALMARATGRRLTLATPRAIRAALPTLLVVVTTVSPAWWLFATRRTLDGHPGDSGRCPASNVPPRWPDWLPA' A
#
# COMPACT_ATOMS: atom_id res chain seq x y z
N MET A 1 32.18 -10.83 1.57
CA MET A 1 31.32 -12.05 1.64
C MET A 1 29.86 -11.79 1.26
N VAL A 2 29.19 -10.76 1.77
CA VAL A 2 27.76 -10.47 1.50
C VAL A 2 27.42 -10.42 0.01
N ALA A 3 28.21 -9.70 -0.80
CA ALA A 3 27.99 -9.59 -2.25
C ALA A 3 28.09 -10.94 -2.99
N LEU A 4 29.02 -11.82 -2.57
CA LEU A 4 29.19 -13.14 -3.16
C LEU A 4 28.05 -14.09 -2.76
N MET A 5 27.59 -14.01 -1.51
CA MET A 5 26.43 -14.76 -1.03
C MET A 5 25.14 -14.31 -1.71
N ALA A 6 24.92 -13.00 -1.85
CA ALA A 6 23.79 -12.45 -2.61
C ALA A 6 23.80 -12.92 -4.07
N ARG A 7 24.98 -12.97 -4.71
CA ARG A 7 25.13 -13.43 -6.09
C ARG A 7 24.91 -14.94 -6.22
N ALA A 8 25.38 -15.75 -5.27
CA ALA A 8 25.18 -17.19 -5.27
C ALA A 8 23.70 -17.56 -5.03
N THR A 9 23.05 -16.90 -4.06
CA THR A 9 21.62 -17.08 -3.77
C THR A 9 20.76 -16.61 -4.94
N GLY A 10 21.07 -15.44 -5.53
CA GLY A 10 20.39 -14.95 -6.73
C GLY A 10 20.53 -15.90 -7.92
N ARG A 11 21.72 -16.48 -8.12
CA ARG A 11 21.98 -17.46 -9.21
C ARG A 11 21.26 -18.79 -9.00
N ARG A 12 21.20 -19.30 -7.76
CA ARG A 12 20.42 -20.50 -7.42
C ARG A 12 18.93 -20.26 -7.57
N LEU A 13 18.44 -19.11 -7.11
CA LEU A 13 17.03 -18.72 -7.25
C LEU A 13 16.62 -18.59 -8.72
N THR A 14 17.46 -18.01 -9.59
CA THR A 14 17.17 -17.87 -11.04
C THR A 14 17.18 -19.21 -11.79
N LEU A 15 18.04 -20.15 -11.41
CA LEU A 15 18.06 -21.49 -11.98
C LEU A 15 16.86 -22.35 -11.53
N ALA A 16 16.44 -22.21 -10.28
CA ALA A 16 15.33 -22.98 -9.71
C ALA A 16 13.96 -22.33 -9.90
N THR A 17 13.87 -21.08 -10.40
CA THR A 17 12.57 -20.42 -10.54
C THR A 17 11.80 -20.97 -11.73
N PRO A 18 10.56 -21.47 -11.50
CA PRO A 18 9.62 -21.79 -12.57
C PRO A 18 9.50 -20.61 -13.54
N ARG A 19 9.37 -20.90 -14.84
CA ARG A 19 9.29 -19.89 -15.91
C ARG A 19 8.19 -18.86 -15.65
N ALA A 20 7.10 -19.28 -15.01
CA ALA A 20 6.01 -18.41 -14.57
C ALA A 20 6.44 -17.33 -13.56
N ILE A 21 7.31 -17.65 -12.61
CA ILE A 21 7.82 -16.69 -11.63
C ILE A 21 8.75 -15.68 -12.31
N ARG A 22 9.58 -16.14 -13.25
CA ARG A 22 10.42 -15.24 -14.06
C ARG A 22 9.58 -14.29 -14.92
N ALA A 23 8.47 -14.77 -15.49
CA ALA A 23 7.54 -13.96 -16.26
C ALA A 23 6.81 -12.93 -15.38
N ALA A 24 6.48 -13.29 -14.15
CA ALA A 24 5.80 -12.40 -13.19
C ALA A 24 6.73 -11.41 -12.48
N LEU A 25 8.04 -11.67 -12.48
CA LEU A 25 9.05 -10.86 -11.78
C LEU A 25 8.99 -9.35 -12.08
N PRO A 26 8.92 -8.88 -13.34
CA PRO A 26 8.82 -7.44 -13.61
C PRO A 26 7.55 -6.83 -13.00
N THR A 27 6.41 -7.53 -13.11
CA THR A 27 5.14 -7.09 -12.53
C THR A 27 5.22 -7.05 -11.01
N LEU A 28 5.78 -8.08 -10.38
CA LEU A 28 5.99 -8.12 -8.93
C LEU A 28 6.89 -6.97 -8.48
N LEU A 29 7.94 -6.67 -9.24
CA LEU A 29 8.86 -5.58 -8.91
C LEU A 29 8.15 -4.24 -8.98
N VAL A 30 7.35 -3.98 -10.02
CA VAL A 30 6.51 -2.77 -10.13
C VAL A 30 5.51 -2.68 -8.98
N VAL A 31 4.80 -3.76 -8.66
CA VAL A 31 3.82 -3.77 -7.56
C VAL A 31 4.51 -3.45 -6.24
N VAL A 32 5.63 -4.11 -5.94
CA VAL A 32 6.37 -3.88 -4.70
C VAL A 32 6.91 -2.45 -4.62
N THR A 33 7.47 -1.91 -5.72
CA THR A 33 8.06 -0.55 -5.71
C THR A 33 7.03 0.57 -5.76
N THR A 34 5.77 0.29 -6.09
CA THR A 34 4.70 1.31 -6.16
C THR A 34 3.70 1.19 -5.03
N VAL A 35 3.16 0.00 -4.79
CA VAL A 35 2.10 -0.24 -3.81
C VAL A 35 2.64 -0.19 -2.39
N SER A 36 3.79 -0.78 -2.13
CA SER A 36 4.37 -0.79 -0.76
C SER A 36 4.68 0.61 -0.24
N PRO A 37 5.36 1.51 -0.98
CA PRO A 37 5.58 2.88 -0.49
C PRO A 37 4.28 3.68 -0.42
N ALA A 38 3.33 3.51 -1.35
CA ALA A 38 2.03 4.16 -1.27
C ALA A 38 1.27 3.75 0.00
N TRP A 39 1.23 2.45 0.30
CA TRP A 39 0.63 1.91 1.52
C TRP A 39 1.36 2.40 2.77
N TRP A 40 2.69 2.34 2.78
CA TRP A 40 3.50 2.84 3.90
C TRP A 40 3.27 4.31 4.15
N LEU A 41 3.26 5.15 3.11
CA LEU A 41 2.96 6.58 3.21
C LEU A 41 1.57 6.80 3.79
N PHE A 42 0.56 6.09 3.28
CA PHE A 42 -0.80 6.16 3.80
C PHE A 42 -0.88 5.77 5.29
N ALA A 43 -0.24 4.66 5.67
CA ALA A 43 -0.23 4.17 7.04
C ALA A 43 0.52 5.11 8.02
N THR A 44 1.62 5.73 7.56
CA THR A 44 2.49 6.56 8.42
C THR A 44 2.08 8.02 8.48
N ARG A 45 1.70 8.62 7.36
CA ARG A 45 1.24 10.01 7.30
C ARG A 45 -0.21 10.16 7.76
N ARG A 46 -0.97 9.04 7.81
CA ARG A 46 -2.44 9.07 7.73
C ARG A 46 -2.86 9.88 6.49
N THR A 47 -4.16 9.98 6.23
CA THR A 47 -4.72 10.72 5.07
C THR A 47 -4.01 12.04 4.78
N LEU A 48 -3.91 12.43 3.49
CA LEU A 48 -3.27 13.67 3.01
C LEU A 48 -3.43 14.80 4.03
N ASP A 49 -2.31 15.43 4.41
CA ASP A 49 -2.18 16.37 5.53
C ASP A 49 -3.48 17.14 5.82
N GLY A 50 -4.08 16.85 6.98
CA GLY A 50 -5.22 17.61 7.52
C GLY A 50 -6.50 16.83 7.77
N HIS A 51 -6.58 15.53 7.43
CA HIS A 51 -7.74 14.71 7.80
C HIS A 51 -7.31 13.58 8.74
N PRO A 52 -7.74 13.59 10.02
CA PRO A 52 -7.50 12.46 10.90
C PRO A 52 -8.22 11.22 10.34
N GLY A 53 -7.53 10.07 10.33
CA GLY A 53 -8.09 8.79 9.91
C GLY A 53 -9.29 8.34 10.75
N ASP A 54 -9.43 8.90 11.95
CA ASP A 54 -10.69 9.03 12.66
C ASP A 54 -11.29 10.39 12.29
N SER A 55 -12.15 10.44 11.28
CA SER A 55 -12.76 11.70 10.78
C SER A 55 -13.65 12.40 11.82
N GLY A 56 -13.72 11.87 13.04
CA GLY A 56 -14.72 12.23 14.04
C GLY A 56 -16.14 11.97 13.51
N ARG A 57 -17.13 12.26 14.34
CA ARG A 57 -18.48 12.53 13.81
C ARG A 57 -18.44 13.84 13.03
N CYS A 58 -19.18 13.93 11.94
CA CYS A 58 -19.34 15.20 11.26
C CYS A 58 -19.94 16.20 12.26
N PRO A 59 -19.38 17.42 12.41
CA PRO A 59 -20.05 18.43 13.22
C PRO A 59 -21.44 18.67 12.64
N ALA A 60 -22.44 18.93 13.49
CA ALA A 60 -23.83 19.09 13.07
C ALA A 60 -24.02 20.19 11.99
N SER A 61 -23.09 21.15 11.91
CA SER A 61 -23.05 22.18 10.88
C SER A 61 -22.62 21.70 9.49
N ASN A 62 -22.05 20.49 9.39
CA ASN A 62 -21.61 19.86 8.15
C ASN A 62 -22.64 18.85 7.61
N VAL A 63 -23.80 18.73 8.28
CA VAL A 63 -24.97 17.98 7.81
C VAL A 63 -25.73 18.90 6.84
N PRO A 64 -25.87 18.54 5.55
CA PRO A 64 -26.66 19.35 4.63
C PRO A 64 -28.10 19.47 5.14
N PRO A 65 -28.78 20.60 4.93
CA PRO A 65 -30.12 20.86 5.49
C PRO A 65 -31.24 19.94 4.98
N ARG A 66 -30.92 18.92 4.16
CA ARG A 66 -31.86 17.92 3.62
C ARG A 66 -31.48 16.48 3.95
N TRP A 67 -30.56 16.25 4.90
CA TRP A 67 -30.24 14.88 5.29
C TRP A 67 -31.44 14.28 6.06
N PRO A 68 -31.88 13.04 5.77
CA PRO A 68 -32.98 12.41 6.48
C PRO A 68 -32.65 12.15 7.96
N ASP A 69 -33.65 12.32 8.83
CA ASP A 69 -33.51 12.20 10.30
C ASP A 69 -33.08 10.81 10.80
N TRP A 70 -33.12 9.78 9.94
CA TRP A 70 -32.73 8.41 10.29
C TRP A 70 -31.23 8.15 10.12
N LEU A 71 -30.46 9.06 9.51
CA LEU A 71 -29.00 8.91 9.42
C LEU A 71 -28.33 9.36 10.74
N PRO A 72 -27.47 8.52 11.35
CA PRO A 72 -26.74 8.89 12.54
C PRO A 72 -25.68 9.97 12.22
N ALA A 73 -25.60 10.99 13.09
CA ALA A 73 -24.55 12.00 13.08
C ALA A 73 -23.19 11.46 13.58
#